data_AF-A0A7V9JPN2-F1
#
_entry.id   AF-A0A7V9JPN2-F1
#
_cell.length_a   1.000
_cell.length_b   1.000
_cell.length_c   1.000
_cell.angle_alpha   90.00
_cell.angle_beta   90.00
_cell.angle_gamma   90.00
#
_symmetry.space_group_name_H-M   'P 1'
#
loop_
_entity.id
_entity.type
_entity.pdbx_description
1 polymer ?
#
loop_
_entity_poly.entity_id
_entity_poly.type
_entity_poly.pdbx_seq_one_letter_code
_entity_poly.pdbx_strand_id
1 'polypeptide(L)'
;MSSESQAILLNAIPLLVGAALYLLSAGVLGPAFRRARETGRESELPLASIFVCVGAAMAIVGVLVLLHREPLAGNAWVSLAAVSLAVLPAVLFLVRRGDRNAARRGHIGEEETGAQPRRERMATLAGELARAQDGESIAELLLAAATEGLEVEFASLALIEGTTATGLAARLDGRSLPWPGELQVDLERQPSGIATAVFEVAPLAVYDLASSPAGDRELAEAIGARSGAWAPLVAGETVLAVLAVATRGQRAFPAEDLALLQELASGAAPALERTRSST
;
A
#
# COMPACT_ATOMS: atom_id res chain seq x y z
N MET A 1 7.94 -51.36 -12.22
CA MET A 1 8.18 -50.04 -12.83
C MET A 1 9.68 -49.91 -13.04
N SER A 2 10.15 -49.70 -14.28
CA SER A 2 11.60 -49.65 -14.59
C SER A 2 12.24 -48.36 -14.04
N SER A 3 13.53 -48.42 -13.67
CA SER A 3 14.32 -47.29 -13.15
C SER A 3 14.29 -46.07 -14.09
N GLU A 4 14.16 -46.32 -15.38
CA GLU A 4 14.09 -45.32 -16.45
C GLU A 4 12.78 -44.51 -16.38
N SER A 5 11.64 -45.15 -16.10
CA SER A 5 10.36 -44.46 -15.91
C SER A 5 10.33 -43.62 -14.62
N GLN A 6 11.07 -44.05 -13.60
CA GLN A 6 11.18 -43.33 -12.33
C GLN A 6 12.03 -42.05 -12.47
N ALA A 7 13.10 -42.09 -13.28
CA ALA A 7 13.92 -40.92 -13.58
C ALA A 7 13.17 -39.85 -14.38
N ILE A 8 12.31 -40.26 -15.31
CA ILE A 8 11.48 -39.35 -16.13
C ILE A 8 10.45 -38.61 -15.26
N LEU A 9 9.76 -39.34 -14.38
CA LEU A 9 8.78 -38.74 -13.45
C LEU A 9 9.45 -37.76 -12.47
N LEU A 10 10.67 -38.04 -12.02
CA LEU A 10 11.41 -37.16 -11.10
C LEU A 10 11.77 -35.79 -11.70
N ASN A 11 11.91 -35.70 -13.03
CA ASN A 11 12.25 -34.46 -13.74
C ASN A 11 11.04 -33.69 -14.23
N ALA A 12 10.04 -34.40 -14.77
CA ALA A 12 8.89 -33.73 -15.38
C ALA A 12 7.91 -33.16 -14.34
N ILE A 13 7.72 -33.84 -13.21
CA ILE A 13 6.78 -33.40 -12.17
C ILE A 13 7.17 -32.02 -11.61
N PRO A 14 8.42 -31.76 -11.18
CA PRO A 14 8.81 -30.44 -10.67
C PRO A 14 8.65 -29.30 -11.68
N LEU A 15 8.93 -29.56 -12.97
CA LEU A 15 8.76 -28.57 -14.04
C LEU A 15 7.29 -28.20 -14.26
N LEU A 16 6.41 -29.21 -14.28
CA LEU A 16 4.96 -28.99 -14.44
C LEU A 16 4.35 -28.31 -13.21
N VAL A 17 4.80 -28.67 -12.01
CA VAL A 17 4.40 -27.99 -10.76
C VAL A 17 4.89 -26.54 -10.74
N GLY A 18 6.15 -26.29 -11.14
CA GLY A 18 6.71 -24.94 -11.29
C GLY A 18 5.96 -24.09 -12.31
N ALA A 19 5.62 -24.65 -13.48
CA ALA A 19 4.81 -23.98 -14.49
C ALA A 19 3.41 -23.62 -13.96
N ALA A 20 2.74 -24.55 -13.28
CA ALA A 20 1.44 -24.29 -12.67
C ALA A 20 1.51 -23.17 -11.61
N LEU A 21 2.54 -23.17 -10.77
CA LEU A 21 2.77 -22.11 -9.77
C LEU A 21 2.96 -20.74 -10.40
N TYR A 22 3.81 -20.63 -11.43
CA TYR A 22 4.05 -19.37 -12.13
C TYR A 22 2.82 -18.85 -12.89
N LEU A 23 2.03 -19.73 -13.51
CA LEU A 23 0.79 -19.37 -14.18
C LEU A 23 -0.32 -18.97 -13.20
N LEU A 24 -0.42 -19.63 -12.05
CA LEU A 24 -1.30 -19.22 -10.96
C LEU A 24 -0.90 -17.85 -10.40
N SER A 25 0.39 -17.59 -10.20
CA SER A 25 0.90 -16.28 -9.78
C SER A 25 0.53 -15.18 -10.79
N ALA A 26 0.64 -15.44 -12.09
CA ALA A 26 0.22 -14.49 -13.13
C ALA A 26 -1.29 -14.26 -13.17
N GLY A 27 -2.10 -15.31 -13.03
CA GLY A 27 -3.57 -15.21 -13.01
C GLY A 27 -4.10 -14.40 -11.82
N VAL A 28 -3.44 -14.50 -10.66
CA VAL A 28 -3.75 -13.72 -9.45
C VAL A 28 -3.42 -12.23 -9.62
N LEU A 29 -2.45 -11.90 -10.48
CA LEU A 29 -2.11 -10.52 -10.85
C LEU A 29 -3.11 -9.93 -11.87
N GLY A 30 -3.75 -10.77 -12.69
CA GLY A 30 -4.65 -10.36 -13.79
C GLY A 30 -5.73 -9.31 -13.48
N PRO A 31 -6.46 -9.38 -12.34
CA PRO A 31 -7.47 -8.37 -12.00
C PRO A 31 -6.88 -7.01 -11.63
N ALA A 32 -5.68 -6.97 -11.02
CA ALA A 32 -4.99 -5.74 -10.68
C ALA A 32 -4.45 -5.03 -11.93
N PHE A 33 -3.95 -5.80 -12.92
CA PHE A 33 -3.50 -5.26 -14.20
C PHE A 33 -4.63 -4.79 -15.12
N ARG A 34 -5.81 -5.43 -15.04
CA ARG A 34 -6.97 -5.00 -15.84
C ARG A 34 -7.40 -3.58 -15.46
N ARG A 35 -7.32 -3.23 -14.16
CA ARG A 35 -7.55 -1.87 -13.66
C ARG A 35 -6.43 -0.88 -14.03
N ALA A 36 -5.17 -1.30 -14.02
CA ALA A 36 -4.03 -0.46 -14.42
C ALA A 36 -4.03 -0.11 -15.93
N ARG A 37 -4.61 -0.98 -16.77
CA ARG A 37 -4.76 -0.76 -18.21
C ARG A 37 -5.82 0.29 -18.56
N GLU A 38 -6.86 0.41 -17.74
CA GLU A 38 -7.93 1.41 -17.91
C GLU A 38 -7.44 2.83 -17.54
N THR A 39 -6.34 2.95 -16.82
CA THR A 39 -5.74 4.21 -16.33
C THR A 39 -4.47 4.65 -17.08
N GLY A 40 -4.08 3.96 -18.17
CA GLY A 40 -3.02 4.41 -19.06
C GLY A 40 -1.59 4.39 -18.49
N ARG A 41 -1.32 3.60 -17.45
CA ARG A 41 -0.01 3.54 -16.77
C ARG A 41 0.85 2.43 -17.37
N GLU A 42 1.72 2.77 -18.32
CA GLU A 42 2.57 1.82 -19.06
C GLU A 42 3.73 1.21 -18.24
N SER A 43 3.94 1.62 -16.98
CA SER A 43 5.16 1.31 -16.24
C SER A 43 5.14 0.05 -15.35
N GLU A 44 4.00 -0.61 -15.12
CA GLU A 44 3.92 -1.86 -14.31
C GLU A 44 3.81 -3.15 -15.14
N LEU A 45 3.79 -3.04 -16.46
CA LEU A 45 3.77 -4.16 -17.41
C LEU A 45 4.95 -5.17 -17.35
N PRO A 46 6.16 -4.85 -16.82
CA PRO A 46 7.27 -5.81 -16.91
C PRO A 46 7.20 -6.94 -15.86
N LEU A 47 6.56 -6.77 -14.70
CA LEU A 47 6.69 -7.78 -13.63
C LEU A 47 5.82 -9.02 -13.84
N ALA A 48 4.55 -8.85 -14.25
CA ALA A 48 3.65 -9.97 -14.52
C ALA A 48 4.03 -10.75 -15.78
N SER A 49 4.56 -10.06 -16.79
CA SER A 49 5.03 -10.68 -18.03
C SER A 49 6.23 -11.61 -17.79
N ILE A 50 7.12 -11.27 -16.84
CA ILE A 50 8.19 -12.17 -16.40
C ILE A 50 7.63 -13.48 -15.84
N PHE A 51 6.59 -13.43 -14.99
CA PHE A 51 6.00 -14.65 -14.43
C PHE A 51 5.33 -15.53 -15.50
N VAL A 52 4.62 -14.94 -16.46
CA VAL A 52 4.01 -15.68 -17.58
C VAL A 52 5.06 -16.30 -18.49
N CYS A 53 6.09 -15.54 -18.87
CA CYS A 53 7.16 -16.02 -19.75
C CYS A 53 7.95 -17.15 -19.10
N VAL A 54 8.29 -17.03 -17.81
CA VAL A 54 9.02 -18.08 -17.08
C VAL A 54 8.15 -19.33 -16.87
N GLY A 55 6.86 -19.17 -16.54
CA GLY A 55 5.92 -20.28 -16.43
C GLY A 55 5.73 -21.04 -17.76
N ALA A 56 5.58 -20.30 -18.86
CA ALA A 56 5.47 -20.89 -20.20
C ALA A 56 6.75 -21.62 -20.63
N ALA A 57 7.92 -21.05 -20.38
CA ALA A 57 9.20 -21.70 -20.66
C ALA A 57 9.36 -23.01 -19.87
N MET A 58 8.99 -23.03 -18.58
CA MET A 58 9.03 -24.25 -17.77
C MET A 58 8.02 -25.31 -18.24
N ALA A 59 6.84 -24.91 -18.70
CA ALA A 59 5.84 -25.83 -19.26
C ALA A 59 6.37 -26.50 -20.54
N ILE A 60 6.93 -25.71 -21.46
CA ILE A 60 7.49 -26.20 -22.73
C ILE A 60 8.62 -27.20 -22.44
N VAL A 61 9.54 -26.83 -21.54
CA VAL A 61 10.66 -27.67 -21.15
C VAL A 61 10.19 -28.97 -20.46
N GLY A 62 9.19 -28.90 -19.58
CA GLY A 62 8.60 -30.08 -18.92
C GLY A 62 7.92 -31.04 -19.91
N VAL A 63 7.20 -30.51 -20.90
CA VAL A 63 6.55 -31.30 -21.96
C VAL A 63 7.61 -31.94 -22.88
N LEU A 64 8.67 -31.22 -23.24
CA LEU A 64 9.76 -31.76 -24.07
C LEU A 64 10.49 -32.93 -23.39
N VAL A 65 10.74 -32.85 -22.08
CA VAL A 65 11.30 -33.98 -21.31
C VAL A 65 10.38 -35.19 -21.30
N LEU A 66 9.06 -34.96 -21.23
CA LEU A 66 8.06 -36.04 -21.25
C LEU A 66 7.99 -36.74 -22.61
N LEU A 67 8.11 -35.98 -23.70
CA LEU A 67 8.01 -36.47 -25.07
C LEU A 67 9.29 -37.16 -25.56
N HIS A 68 10.45 -36.57 -25.28
CA HIS A 68 11.74 -37.10 -25.74
C HIS A 68 12.34 -38.17 -24.81
N ARG A 69 11.82 -38.33 -23.58
CA ARG A 69 12.31 -39.29 -22.57
C ARG A 69 13.81 -39.17 -22.24
N GLU A 70 14.41 -38.02 -22.53
CA GLU A 70 15.80 -37.71 -22.20
C GLU A 70 15.86 -36.56 -21.18
N PRO A 71 16.70 -36.67 -20.13
CA PRO A 71 16.90 -35.60 -19.17
C PRO A 71 17.67 -34.43 -19.80
N LEU A 72 17.24 -33.20 -19.49
CA LEU A 72 17.77 -31.93 -20.05
C LEU A 72 19.29 -31.75 -20.00
N ALA A 73 19.99 -32.46 -19.11
CA ALA A 73 21.44 -32.37 -18.94
C ALA A 73 22.13 -33.75 -18.85
N GLY A 74 21.48 -34.82 -19.32
CA GLY A 74 22.00 -36.20 -19.22
C GLY A 74 22.00 -36.79 -17.79
N ASN A 75 21.83 -35.98 -16.75
CA ASN A 75 21.75 -36.39 -15.35
C ASN A 75 20.56 -35.74 -14.64
N ALA A 76 19.66 -36.57 -14.10
CA ALA A 76 18.45 -36.13 -13.42
C ALA A 76 18.70 -35.21 -12.21
N TRP A 77 19.82 -35.38 -11.50
CA TRP A 77 20.13 -34.58 -10.32
C TRP A 77 20.50 -33.13 -10.65
N VAL A 78 21.14 -32.89 -11.80
CA VAL A 78 21.53 -31.55 -12.24
C VAL A 78 20.30 -30.78 -12.72
N SER A 79 19.39 -31.45 -13.44
CA SER A 79 18.11 -30.88 -13.85
C SER A 79 17.23 -30.53 -12.64
N LEU A 80 17.16 -31.40 -11.62
CA LEU A 80 16.42 -31.12 -10.39
C LEU A 80 16.95 -29.87 -9.67
N ALA A 81 18.27 -29.71 -9.55
CA ALA A 81 18.90 -28.57 -8.89
C ALA A 81 18.60 -27.25 -9.63
N ALA A 82 18.69 -27.26 -10.97
CA ALA A 82 18.40 -26.09 -11.79
C ALA A 82 16.92 -25.67 -11.70
N VAL A 83 15.99 -26.64 -11.72
CA VAL A 83 14.55 -26.38 -11.58
C VAL A 83 14.21 -25.83 -10.18
N SER A 84 14.85 -26.38 -9.14
CA SER A 84 14.67 -25.90 -7.77
C SER A 84 15.10 -24.43 -7.61
N LEU A 85 16.20 -24.04 -8.25
CA LEU A 85 16.67 -22.65 -8.25
C LEU A 85 15.73 -21.72 -9.04
N ALA A 86 15.16 -22.20 -10.14
CA ALA A 86 14.23 -21.43 -10.98
C ALA A 86 12.86 -21.21 -10.31
N VAL A 87 12.42 -22.12 -9.44
CA VAL A 87 11.12 -22.03 -8.74
C VAL A 87 11.19 -21.20 -7.45
N LEU A 88 12.40 -21.00 -6.92
CA LEU A 88 12.66 -20.26 -5.67
C LEU A 88 12.00 -18.87 -5.60
N PRO A 89 12.05 -18.02 -6.65
CA PRO A 89 11.46 -16.68 -6.59
C PRO A 89 9.93 -16.70 -6.49
N ALA A 90 9.26 -17.62 -7.18
CA ALA A 90 7.80 -17.76 -7.11
C ALA A 90 7.33 -18.29 -5.75
N VAL A 91 8.07 -19.23 -5.16
CA VAL A 91 7.78 -19.73 -3.81
C VAL A 91 7.96 -18.63 -2.78
N LEU A 92 9.05 -17.86 -2.85
CA LEU A 92 9.28 -16.71 -1.96
C LEU A 92 8.19 -15.64 -2.09
N PHE A 93 7.71 -15.38 -3.32
CA PHE A 93 6.59 -14.46 -3.58
C PHE A 93 5.28 -14.96 -2.93
N LEU A 94 4.97 -16.24 -3.07
CA LEU A 94 3.77 -16.84 -2.47
C LEU A 94 3.85 -16.93 -0.94
N VAL A 95 5.00 -17.28 -0.37
CA VAL A 95 5.22 -17.34 1.08
C VAL A 95 5.14 -15.96 1.71
N ARG A 96 5.78 -14.92 1.12
CA ARG A 96 5.65 -13.53 1.60
C ARG A 96 4.21 -13.01 1.54
N ARG A 97 3.40 -13.47 0.57
CA ARG A 97 1.97 -13.16 0.52
C ARG A 97 1.18 -13.97 1.55
N GLY A 98 1.59 -15.20 1.83
CA GLY A 98 1.07 -16.04 2.91
C GLY A 98 1.16 -15.36 4.27
N ASP A 99 2.31 -14.75 4.60
CA ASP A 99 2.48 -13.94 5.81
C ASP A 99 1.59 -12.69 5.82
N ARG A 100 1.44 -12.00 4.68
CA ARG A 100 0.50 -10.86 4.55
C ARG A 100 -0.97 -11.28 4.72
N ASN A 101 -1.34 -12.46 4.24
CA ASN A 101 -2.70 -13.02 4.40
C ASN A 101 -2.92 -13.65 5.78
N ALA A 102 -1.87 -14.16 6.44
CA ALA A 102 -1.90 -14.66 7.80
C ALA A 102 -2.05 -13.50 8.79
N ALA A 103 -1.37 -12.37 8.57
CA ALA A 103 -1.64 -11.12 9.27
C ALA A 103 -3.10 -10.65 9.08
N ARG A 104 -3.65 -10.83 7.87
CA ARG A 104 -5.06 -10.51 7.57
C ARG A 104 -6.08 -11.50 8.17
N ARG A 105 -5.68 -12.75 8.46
CA ARG A 105 -6.53 -13.78 9.11
C ARG A 105 -6.39 -13.79 10.62
N GLY A 106 -5.24 -13.38 11.16
CA GLY A 106 -5.06 -13.13 12.60
C GLY A 106 -6.00 -12.04 13.10
N HIS A 107 -6.26 -11.00 12.30
CA HIS A 107 -7.24 -9.96 12.63
C HIS A 107 -8.68 -10.46 12.77
N ILE A 108 -9.10 -11.53 12.09
CA ILE A 108 -10.48 -12.03 12.17
C ILE A 108 -10.71 -12.82 13.49
N GLY A 109 -9.64 -13.29 14.15
CA GLY A 109 -9.72 -14.00 15.43
C GLY A 109 -9.52 -13.12 16.67
N GLU A 110 -8.92 -11.94 16.53
CA GLU A 110 -8.61 -11.03 17.64
C GLU A 110 -9.60 -9.84 17.76
N GLU A 111 -10.52 -9.70 16.80
CA GLU A 111 -11.45 -8.56 16.70
C GLU A 111 -12.50 -8.49 17.82
N GLU A 112 -12.86 -9.56 18.52
CA GLU A 112 -14.01 -9.50 19.45
C GLU A 112 -13.71 -8.81 20.80
N THR A 113 -12.48 -8.83 21.30
CA THR A 113 -12.18 -8.32 22.65
C THR A 113 -11.69 -6.86 22.64
N GLY A 114 -11.15 -6.37 21.50
CA GLY A 114 -10.65 -5.01 21.33
C GLY A 114 -11.50 -4.08 20.43
N ALA A 115 -12.44 -4.62 19.65
CA ALA A 115 -13.24 -3.81 18.72
C ALA A 115 -14.24 -2.88 19.43
N GLN A 116 -14.78 -3.26 20.59
CA GLN A 116 -15.79 -2.46 21.27
C GLN A 116 -15.24 -1.08 21.73
N PRO A 117 -14.14 -1.00 22.51
CA PRO A 117 -13.59 0.30 22.91
C PRO A 117 -13.06 1.12 21.72
N ARG A 118 -12.58 0.46 20.65
CA ARG A 118 -12.14 1.16 19.42
C ARG A 118 -13.32 1.76 18.66
N ARG A 119 -14.41 1.00 18.49
CA ARG A 119 -15.66 1.48 17.87
C ARG A 119 -16.26 2.65 18.63
N GLU A 120 -16.24 2.61 19.96
CA GLU A 120 -16.74 3.71 20.80
C GLU A 120 -15.93 4.99 20.61
N ARG A 121 -14.59 4.91 20.57
CA ARG A 121 -13.72 6.07 20.29
C ARG A 121 -13.98 6.65 18.92
N MET A 122 -14.06 5.81 17.89
CA MET A 122 -14.31 6.27 16.53
C MET A 122 -15.73 6.85 16.37
N ALA A 123 -16.73 6.26 17.02
CA ALA A 123 -18.09 6.80 17.04
C ALA A 123 -18.18 8.15 17.78
N THR A 124 -17.39 8.32 18.85
CA THR A 124 -17.29 9.59 19.60
C THR A 124 -16.69 10.67 18.70
N LEU A 125 -15.56 10.37 18.06
CA LEU A 125 -14.90 11.26 17.11
C LEU A 125 -15.79 11.61 15.91
N ALA A 126 -16.45 10.61 15.30
CA ALA A 126 -17.42 10.83 14.23
C ALA A 126 -18.57 11.73 14.70
N GLY A 127 -19.03 11.57 15.94
CA GLY A 127 -20.06 12.43 16.54
C GLY A 127 -19.59 13.87 16.80
N GLU A 128 -18.33 14.08 17.16
CA GLU A 128 -17.73 15.42 17.31
C GLU A 128 -17.55 16.09 15.95
N LEU A 129 -16.98 15.39 14.98
CA LEU A 129 -16.84 15.84 13.59
C LEU A 129 -18.21 16.13 12.94
N ALA A 130 -19.25 15.36 13.28
CA ALA A 130 -20.60 15.59 12.78
C ALA A 130 -21.18 16.93 13.23
N ARG A 131 -20.83 17.39 14.44
CA ARG A 131 -21.34 18.62 15.06
C ARG A 131 -20.57 19.88 14.65
N ALA A 132 -19.35 19.73 14.14
CA ALA A 132 -18.57 20.84 13.61
C ALA A 132 -19.30 21.49 12.43
N GLN A 133 -19.34 22.83 12.41
CA GLN A 133 -20.11 23.62 11.44
C GLN A 133 -19.26 24.07 10.25
N ASP A 134 -17.94 24.09 10.41
CA ASP A 134 -16.96 24.59 9.44
C ASP A 134 -15.80 23.60 9.27
N GLY A 135 -15.14 23.68 8.11
CA GLY A 135 -14.04 22.78 7.74
C GLY A 135 -12.82 22.91 8.64
N GLU A 136 -12.58 24.09 9.22
CA GLU A 136 -11.44 24.37 10.09
C GLU A 136 -11.60 23.65 11.44
N SER A 137 -12.78 23.71 12.05
CA SER A 137 -13.13 22.94 13.25
C SER A 137 -13.02 21.43 13.04
N ILE A 138 -13.46 20.94 11.87
CA ILE A 138 -13.29 19.52 11.48
C ILE A 138 -11.80 19.16 11.40
N ALA A 139 -11.00 20.03 10.78
CA ALA A 139 -9.57 19.83 10.66
C ALA A 139 -8.91 19.81 12.04
N GLU A 140 -9.18 20.78 12.91
CA GLU A 140 -8.58 20.85 14.25
C GLU A 140 -8.88 19.60 15.09
N LEU A 141 -10.13 19.12 15.10
CA LEU A 141 -10.52 17.88 15.78
C LEU A 141 -9.80 16.66 15.21
N LEU A 142 -9.72 16.55 13.89
CA LEU A 142 -9.04 15.44 13.22
C LEU A 142 -7.54 15.44 13.50
N LEU A 143 -6.89 16.59 13.38
CA LEU A 143 -5.46 16.76 13.69
C LEU A 143 -5.20 16.49 15.17
N ALA A 144 -6.15 16.83 16.04
CA ALA A 144 -6.03 16.56 17.45
C ALA A 144 -5.96 15.06 17.75
N ALA A 145 -6.93 14.32 17.22
CA ALA A 145 -6.99 12.88 17.37
C ALA A 145 -5.82 12.16 16.69
N ALA A 146 -5.35 12.66 15.54
CA ALA A 146 -4.22 12.07 14.83
C ALA A 146 -2.92 12.19 15.63
N THR A 147 -2.58 13.37 16.16
CA THR A 147 -1.32 13.49 16.92
C THR A 147 -1.37 12.77 18.26
N GLU A 148 -2.53 12.72 18.92
CA GLU A 148 -2.71 11.97 20.18
C GLU A 148 -2.70 10.46 19.95
N GLY A 149 -3.46 9.99 18.96
CA GLY A 149 -3.60 8.56 18.67
C GLY A 149 -2.34 7.91 18.10
N LEU A 150 -1.56 8.65 17.32
CA LEU A 150 -0.29 8.15 16.76
C LEU A 150 0.94 8.57 17.57
N GLU A 151 0.80 9.38 18.63
CA GLU A 151 1.91 9.92 19.42
C GLU A 151 2.97 10.60 18.52
N VAL A 152 2.53 11.52 17.68
CA VAL A 152 3.39 12.28 16.75
C VAL A 152 3.36 13.77 17.05
N GLU A 153 4.43 14.47 16.70
CA GLU A 153 4.58 15.89 16.98
C GLU A 153 3.84 16.77 15.97
N PHE A 154 3.69 16.32 14.73
CA PHE A 154 3.09 17.10 13.65
C PHE A 154 1.92 16.37 12.97
N ALA A 155 0.85 17.10 12.71
CA ALA A 155 -0.19 16.70 11.78
C ALA A 155 -0.68 17.89 10.94
N SER A 156 -1.14 17.63 9.73
CA SER A 156 -1.74 18.63 8.85
C SER A 156 -2.81 18.04 7.96
N LEU A 157 -3.72 18.90 7.51
CA LEU A 157 -4.79 18.53 6.59
C LEU A 157 -4.70 19.43 5.36
N ALA A 158 -4.52 18.82 4.19
CA ALA A 158 -4.51 19.52 2.91
C ALA A 158 -5.78 19.22 2.11
N LEU A 159 -6.51 20.26 1.71
CA LEU A 159 -7.65 20.16 0.80
C LEU A 159 -7.16 19.96 -0.63
N ILE A 160 -7.86 19.11 -1.37
CA ILE A 160 -7.58 18.84 -2.78
C ILE A 160 -8.61 19.57 -3.64
N GLU A 161 -8.13 20.34 -4.62
CA GLU A 161 -8.91 21.03 -5.63
C GLU A 161 -8.27 20.81 -7.00
N GLY A 162 -8.87 19.94 -7.81
CA GLY A 162 -8.30 19.52 -9.09
C GLY A 162 -6.91 18.90 -8.91
N THR A 163 -5.90 19.58 -9.43
CA THR A 163 -4.48 19.16 -9.38
C THR A 163 -3.68 19.91 -8.31
N THR A 164 -4.35 20.68 -7.45
CA THR A 164 -3.71 21.48 -6.40
C THR A 164 -4.14 21.02 -5.02
N ALA A 165 -3.18 20.97 -4.10
CA ALA A 165 -3.43 20.79 -2.67
C ALA A 165 -3.11 22.07 -1.90
N THR A 166 -4.05 22.53 -1.08
CA THR A 166 -3.95 23.71 -0.23
C THR A 166 -4.10 23.28 1.22
N GLY A 167 -3.22 23.72 2.12
CA GLY A 167 -3.40 23.36 3.53
C GLY A 167 -4.56 24.11 4.16
N LEU A 168 -5.35 23.37 4.93
CA LEU A 168 -6.47 23.87 5.69
C LEU A 168 -6.09 24.14 7.14
N ALA A 169 -5.33 23.22 7.75
CA ALA A 169 -4.85 23.37 9.12
C ALA A 169 -3.55 22.58 9.35
N ALA A 170 -2.75 23.03 10.31
CA ALA A 170 -1.61 22.30 10.85
C ALA A 170 -1.63 22.31 12.38
N ARG A 171 -1.00 21.28 12.96
CA ARG A 171 -0.76 21.16 14.38
C ARG A 171 0.68 20.70 14.62
N LEU A 172 1.40 21.40 15.47
CA LEU A 172 2.76 21.05 15.89
C LEU A 172 2.89 21.15 17.40
N ASP A 173 3.41 20.11 18.05
CA ASP A 173 3.60 20.03 19.51
C ASP A 173 2.32 20.41 20.28
N GLY A 174 1.17 19.93 19.79
CA GLY A 174 -0.16 20.18 20.37
C GLY A 174 -0.74 21.58 20.10
N ARG A 175 -0.03 22.46 19.38
CA ARG A 175 -0.48 23.81 19.03
C ARG A 175 -0.98 23.88 17.60
N SER A 176 -2.16 24.48 17.41
CA SER A 176 -2.66 24.83 16.07
C SER A 176 -1.72 25.87 15.45
N LEU A 177 -1.32 25.66 14.20
CA LEU A 177 -0.48 26.56 13.43
C LEU A 177 -1.31 27.11 12.28
N PRO A 178 -1.26 28.44 12.02
CA PRO A 178 -1.82 28.98 10.79
C PRO A 178 -1.06 28.34 9.62
N TRP A 179 -1.77 27.63 8.74
CA TRP A 179 -1.14 27.14 7.52
C TRP A 179 -0.72 28.36 6.70
N PRO A 180 0.54 28.48 6.27
CA PRO A 180 0.94 29.58 5.40
C PRO A 180 0.12 29.46 4.11
N GLY A 181 -0.78 30.42 3.87
CA GLY A 181 -1.72 30.40 2.73
C GLY A 181 -1.07 30.37 1.35
N GLU A 182 0.25 30.51 1.28
CA GLU A 182 1.08 30.41 0.06
C GLU A 182 1.57 28.99 -0.23
N LEU A 183 1.47 28.04 0.72
CA LEU A 183 1.94 26.67 0.51
C LEU A 183 0.89 25.86 -0.26
N GLN A 184 0.99 25.93 -1.59
CA GLN A 184 0.23 25.14 -2.55
C GLN A 184 1.13 24.06 -3.16
N VAL A 185 0.70 22.80 -3.07
CA VAL A 185 1.38 21.68 -3.70
C VAL A 185 0.68 21.37 -5.02
N ASP A 186 1.40 21.49 -6.14
CA ASP A 186 0.92 21.04 -7.44
C ASP A 186 1.14 19.52 -7.55
N LEU A 187 0.05 18.76 -7.56
CA LEU A 187 0.07 17.30 -7.51
C LEU A 187 0.70 16.67 -8.77
N GLU A 188 0.67 17.36 -9.92
CA GLU A 188 1.21 16.83 -11.18
C GLU A 188 2.67 17.20 -11.38
N ARG A 189 3.06 18.40 -10.94
CA ARG A 189 4.41 18.94 -11.19
C ARG A 189 5.39 18.66 -10.08
N GLN A 190 4.91 18.41 -8.86
CA GLN A 190 5.74 18.24 -7.69
C GLN A 190 5.51 16.86 -7.05
N PRO A 191 6.51 15.96 -7.08
CA PRO A 191 6.39 14.72 -6.32
C PRO A 191 6.25 15.05 -4.83
N SER A 192 5.25 14.48 -4.19
CA SER A 192 4.98 14.66 -2.76
C SER A 192 4.19 13.47 -2.21
N GLY A 193 4.20 13.30 -0.89
CA GLY A 193 3.43 12.28 -0.18
C GLY A 193 1.93 12.54 -0.29
N ILE A 194 1.53 13.82 -0.38
CA ILE A 194 0.15 14.23 -0.70
C ILE A 194 -0.22 13.74 -2.10
N ALA A 195 0.60 14.04 -3.12
CA ALA A 195 0.35 13.59 -4.49
C ALA A 195 0.29 12.06 -4.58
N THR A 196 1.19 11.35 -3.90
CA THR A 196 1.18 9.88 -3.89
C THR A 196 -0.10 9.33 -3.24
N ALA A 197 -0.50 9.86 -2.09
CA ALA A 197 -1.73 9.45 -1.41
C ALA A 197 -2.99 9.73 -2.25
N VAL A 198 -3.01 10.85 -3.00
CA VAL A 198 -4.10 11.17 -3.93
C VAL A 198 -4.13 10.21 -5.12
N PHE A 199 -2.99 10.00 -5.78
CA PHE A 199 -2.91 9.18 -6.99
C PHE A 199 -3.10 7.68 -6.73
N GLU A 200 -2.64 7.18 -5.59
CA GLU A 200 -2.78 5.78 -5.21
C GLU A 200 -4.10 5.51 -4.49
N VAL A 201 -4.79 6.55 -4.02
CA VAL A 201 -5.99 6.46 -3.18
C VAL A 201 -5.75 5.49 -2.01
N ALA A 202 -4.57 5.58 -1.42
CA ALA A 202 -4.09 4.67 -0.40
C ALA A 202 -3.17 5.39 0.58
N PRO A 203 -3.13 4.95 1.85
CA PRO A 203 -2.22 5.51 2.82
C PRO A 203 -0.77 5.12 2.51
N LEU A 204 0.15 6.04 2.72
CA LEU A 204 1.58 5.89 2.49
C LEU A 204 2.36 6.22 3.77
N ALA A 205 3.41 5.46 4.07
CA ALA A 205 4.41 5.80 5.06
C ALA A 205 5.78 5.98 4.42
N VAL A 206 6.53 6.99 4.87
CA VAL A 206 7.90 7.25 4.48
C VAL A 206 8.77 7.27 5.72
N TYR A 207 9.72 6.35 5.78
CA TYR A 207 10.64 6.21 6.92
C TYR A 207 11.67 7.34 6.99
N ASP A 208 12.17 7.79 5.84
CA ASP A 208 13.15 8.87 5.77
C ASP A 208 12.73 9.89 4.72
N LEU A 209 12.24 11.03 5.20
CA LEU A 209 11.83 12.16 4.38
C LEU A 209 13.00 12.87 3.70
N ALA A 210 14.22 12.78 4.26
CA ALA A 210 15.38 13.45 3.68
C ALA A 210 15.89 12.75 2.40
N SER A 211 15.66 11.44 2.29
CA SER A 211 16.02 10.63 1.13
C SER A 211 14.86 10.36 0.16
N SER A 212 13.66 10.87 0.47
CA SER A 212 12.45 10.62 -0.32
C SER A 212 11.95 11.89 -1.01
N PRO A 213 11.59 11.82 -2.31
CA PRO A 213 10.91 12.92 -2.98
C PRO A 213 9.47 13.12 -2.50
N ALA A 214 8.97 12.30 -1.55
CA ALA A 214 7.64 12.45 -0.99
C ALA A 214 7.52 13.56 0.08
N GLY A 215 8.63 14.08 0.61
CA GLY A 215 8.57 15.23 1.52
C GLY A 215 8.59 16.55 0.77
N ASP A 216 7.74 17.50 1.15
CA ASP A 216 8.08 18.90 0.94
C ASP A 216 9.31 19.17 1.82
N ARG A 217 10.48 19.29 1.18
CA ARG A 217 11.76 19.37 1.88
C ARG A 217 11.84 20.61 2.77
N GLU A 218 11.29 21.73 2.31
CA GLU A 218 11.32 22.98 3.06
C GLU A 218 10.43 22.88 4.30
N LEU A 219 9.22 22.35 4.16
CA LEU A 219 8.32 22.10 5.29
C LEU A 219 8.91 21.05 6.26
N ALA A 220 9.46 19.95 5.74
CA ALA A 220 10.05 18.90 6.54
C ALA A 220 11.28 19.40 7.32
N GLU A 221 12.12 20.24 6.71
CA GLU A 221 13.24 20.89 7.39
C GLU A 221 12.76 21.88 8.45
N ALA A 222 11.74 22.69 8.15
CA ALA A 222 11.18 23.69 9.07
C ALA A 222 10.59 23.07 10.35
N ILE A 223 9.89 21.94 10.24
CA ILE A 223 9.31 21.22 11.39
C ILE A 223 10.26 20.18 12.00
N GLY A 224 11.41 19.94 11.36
CA GLY A 224 12.39 18.94 11.77
C GLY A 224 11.95 17.49 11.52
N ALA A 225 11.01 17.25 10.62
CA ALA A 225 10.49 15.94 10.32
C ALA A 225 11.56 15.00 9.73
N ARG A 226 11.47 13.73 10.09
CA ARG A 226 12.32 12.65 9.59
C ARG A 226 11.51 11.51 9.01
N SER A 227 10.34 11.21 9.59
CA SER A 227 9.41 10.23 9.06
C SER A 227 8.02 10.83 8.95
N GLY A 228 7.22 10.35 8.00
CA GLY A 228 5.85 10.81 7.83
C GLY A 228 4.92 9.75 7.27
N ALA A 229 3.62 9.95 7.44
CA ALA A 229 2.58 9.15 6.83
C ALA A 229 1.44 10.03 6.33
N TRP A 230 0.78 9.59 5.27
CA TRP A 230 -0.32 10.29 4.61
C TRP A 230 -1.49 9.34 4.44
N ALA A 231 -2.71 9.81 4.66
CA ALA A 231 -3.94 9.08 4.39
C ALA A 231 -4.95 9.98 3.64
N PRO A 232 -5.50 9.52 2.51
CA PRO A 232 -6.51 10.27 1.78
C PRO A 232 -7.87 10.21 2.47
N LEU A 233 -8.57 11.34 2.50
CA LEU A 233 -9.98 11.47 2.86
C LEU A 233 -10.79 11.35 1.57
N VAL A 234 -11.47 10.22 1.40
CA VAL A 234 -12.20 9.88 0.18
C VAL A 234 -13.70 10.00 0.40
N ALA A 235 -14.39 10.71 -0.49
CA ALA A 235 -15.84 10.72 -0.55
C ALA A 235 -16.30 10.31 -1.96
N GLY A 236 -17.12 9.26 -2.03
CA GLY A 236 -17.48 8.65 -3.30
C GLY A 236 -16.25 8.16 -4.06
N GLU A 237 -15.98 8.76 -5.22
CA GLU A 237 -14.84 8.45 -6.10
C GLU A 237 -13.74 9.52 -6.10
N THR A 238 -13.84 10.54 -5.23
CA THR A 238 -12.89 11.66 -5.21
C THR A 238 -12.16 11.78 -3.88
N VAL A 239 -10.89 12.18 -3.94
CA VAL A 239 -10.10 12.53 -2.77
C VAL A 239 -10.38 13.99 -2.43
N LEU A 240 -10.99 14.23 -1.27
CA LEU A 240 -11.34 15.59 -0.81
C LEU A 240 -10.16 16.27 -0.14
N ALA A 241 -9.38 15.51 0.62
CA ALA A 241 -8.26 16.01 1.42
C ALA A 241 -7.24 14.90 1.69
N VAL A 242 -6.07 15.27 2.18
CA VAL A 242 -5.05 14.35 2.68
C VAL A 242 -4.66 14.75 4.10
N LEU A 243 -4.81 13.80 5.03
CA LEU A 243 -4.28 13.89 6.38
C LEU A 243 -2.82 13.44 6.36
N ALA A 244 -1.91 14.32 6.77
CA ALA A 244 -0.49 14.03 6.87
C ALA A 244 -0.03 14.11 8.32
N VAL A 245 0.77 13.15 8.76
CA VAL A 245 1.44 13.14 10.07
C VAL A 245 2.93 13.03 9.89
N ALA A 246 3.70 13.67 10.78
CA ALA A 246 5.15 13.57 10.75
C ALA A 246 5.74 13.58 12.16
N THR A 247 6.92 12.97 12.28
CA THR A 247 7.69 12.94 13.53
C THR A 247 9.14 13.34 13.30
N ARG A 248 9.78 13.89 14.32
CA ARG A 248 11.20 14.28 14.30
C ARG A 248 12.13 13.07 14.48
N GLY A 249 11.64 11.99 15.07
CA GLY A 249 12.35 10.72 15.17
C GLY A 249 12.31 9.93 13.86
N GLN A 250 13.32 9.09 13.62
CA GLN A 250 13.20 8.04 12.59
C GLN A 250 12.27 6.94 13.11
N ARG A 251 11.07 6.87 12.54
CA ARG A 251 10.01 5.94 12.94
C ARG A 251 9.45 5.24 11.71
N ALA A 252 9.37 3.91 11.78
CA ALA A 252 8.52 3.15 10.88
C ALA A 252 7.08 3.25 11.40
N PHE A 253 6.14 3.60 10.51
CA PHE A 253 4.71 3.53 10.84
C PHE A 253 4.22 2.09 10.59
N PRO A 254 3.95 1.28 11.62
CA PRO A 254 3.42 -0.06 11.47
C PRO A 254 2.01 -0.04 10.85
N ALA A 255 1.54 -1.23 10.46
CA ALA A 255 0.22 -1.38 9.84
C ALA A 255 -0.94 -0.90 10.74
N GLU A 256 -0.79 -1.03 12.06
CA GLU A 256 -1.76 -0.52 13.04
C GLU A 256 -1.86 1.01 13.05
N ASP A 257 -0.73 1.71 12.97
CA ASP A 257 -0.68 3.17 12.88
C ASP A 257 -1.31 3.67 11.59
N LEU A 258 -0.99 3.01 10.46
CA LEU A 258 -1.60 3.34 9.16
C LEU A 258 -3.09 3.04 9.13
N ALA A 259 -3.53 1.96 9.78
CA ALA A 259 -4.95 1.64 9.92
C ALA A 259 -5.68 2.71 10.73
N LEU A 260 -5.12 3.16 11.86
CA LEU A 260 -5.68 4.25 12.66
C LEU A 260 -5.75 5.56 11.87
N LEU A 261 -4.68 5.93 11.17
CA LEU A 261 -4.64 7.13 10.34
C LEU A 261 -5.71 7.10 9.24
N GLN A 262 -5.89 5.95 8.58
CA GLN A 262 -6.93 5.76 7.57
C GLN A 262 -8.34 5.76 8.18
N GLU A 263 -8.52 5.21 9.38
CA GLU A 263 -9.80 5.19 10.09
C GLU A 263 -10.26 6.62 10.43
N LEU A 264 -9.34 7.43 10.96
CA LEU A 264 -9.55 8.85 11.23
C LEU A 264 -9.91 9.63 9.95
N ALA A 265 -9.15 9.44 8.87
CA ALA A 265 -9.44 10.06 7.58
C ALA A 265 -10.82 9.67 7.04
N SER A 266 -11.18 8.39 7.12
CA SER A 266 -12.46 7.88 6.63
C SER A 266 -13.64 8.40 7.47
N GLY A 267 -13.45 8.56 8.77
CA GLY A 267 -14.46 9.15 9.66
C GLY A 267 -14.72 10.63 9.42
N ALA A 268 -13.70 11.37 8.96
CA ALA A 268 -13.80 12.81 8.70
C ALA A 268 -14.27 13.18 7.30
N ALA A 269 -14.08 12.31 6.30
CA ALA A 269 -14.44 12.60 4.92
C ALA A 269 -15.91 13.06 4.73
N PRO A 270 -16.93 12.40 5.32
CA PRO A 270 -18.33 12.84 5.16
C PRO A 270 -18.60 14.18 5.85
N ALA A 271 -17.86 14.52 6.90
CA ALA A 271 -18.02 15.81 7.57
C ALA A 271 -17.47 16.95 6.70
N LEU A 272 -16.30 16.72 6.11
CA LEU A 272 -15.63 17.69 5.24
C LEU A 272 -16.38 17.90 3.90
N GLU A 273 -16.98 16.83 3.36
CA GLU A 273 -17.83 16.91 2.17
C GLU A 273 -19.04 17.84 2.37
N ARG A 274 -19.68 17.76 3.55
CA ARG A 274 -20.83 18.61 3.90
C ARG A 274 -20.46 20.08 3.89
N THR A 275 -19.33 20.45 4.50
CA THR A 275 -18.90 21.85 4.58
C THR A 275 -18.52 22.43 3.22
N ARG A 276 -17.99 21.59 2.32
CA ARG A 276 -17.71 21.99 0.93
C ARG A 276 -18.98 22.19 0.10
N SER A 277 -19.98 21.33 0.32
CA SER A 277 -21.26 21.40 -0.42
C SER A 277 -22.15 22.58 0.02
N SER A 278 -21.90 23.16 1.20
CA SER A 278 -22.66 24.30 1.72
C SER A 278 -22.09 25.68 1.35
N THR A 279 -20.95 25.72 0.67
CA THR A 279 -20.28 26.95 0.19
C THR A 279 -20.54 27.13 -1.30
#